data_AF-A0A2A5XP71-F1
#
_entry.id   AF-A0A2A5XP71-F1
#
_cell.length_a   1.000
_cell.length_b   1.000
_cell.length_c   1.000
_cell.angle_alpha   90.00
_cell.angle_beta   90.00
_cell.angle_gamma   90.00
#
_symmetry.space_group_name_H-M   'P 1'
#
loop_
_entity.id
_entity.type
_entity.pdbx_description
1 polymer ?
#
loop_
_entity_poly.entity_id
_entity_poly.type
_entity_poly.pdbx_seq_one_letter_code
_entity_poly.pdbx_strand_id
1 'polypeptide(L)' 'MKKLIFLTLIFLSCDSNDCGNIVDKYKSNGLYFFTLTRVSTNSSNNSQSGGGGQAEVTKEVYDSFNLGEEYCID' A
#
# COMPACT_ATOMS: atom_id res chain seq x y z
N MET A 1 -37.48 -3.97 -3.94
CA MET A 1 -36.66 -2.75 -4.14
C MET A 1 -35.20 -3.12 -3.92
N LYS A 2 -34.47 -3.47 -4.98
CA LYS A 2 -33.04 -3.85 -4.90
C LYS A 2 -32.21 -2.55 -4.88
N LYS A 3 -31.66 -2.20 -3.73
CA LYS A 3 -30.70 -1.09 -3.61
C LYS A 3 -29.35 -1.57 -4.16
N LEU A 4 -29.02 -1.17 -5.39
CA LEU A 4 -27.68 -1.28 -5.95
C LEU A 4 -26.83 -0.19 -5.30
N ILE A 5 -26.04 -0.56 -4.30
CA ILE A 5 -25.00 0.31 -3.75
C ILE A 5 -23.86 0.32 -4.74
N PHE A 6 -23.73 1.42 -5.47
CA PHE A 6 -22.56 1.73 -6.28
C PHE A 6 -21.41 2.05 -5.32
N LEU A 7 -20.45 1.12 -5.20
CA LEU A 7 -19.18 1.39 -4.54
C LEU A 7 -18.30 2.13 -5.56
N THR A 8 -18.29 3.45 -5.47
CA THR A 8 -17.36 4.29 -6.23
C THR A 8 -15.94 4.02 -5.71
N LEU A 9 -15.14 3.28 -6.47
CA LEU A 9 -13.69 3.28 -6.30
C LEU A 9 -13.18 4.67 -6.66
N ILE A 10 -12.78 5.42 -5.64
CA ILE A 10 -12.06 6.68 -5.81
C ILE A 10 -10.65 6.30 -6.24
N PHE A 11 -10.33 6.47 -7.52
CA PHE A 11 -8.96 6.41 -8.01
C PHE A 11 -8.27 7.72 -7.63
N LEU A 12 -7.72 7.77 -6.40
CA LEU A 12 -6.81 8.83 -5.97
C LEU A 12 -5.56 8.74 -6.84
N SER A 13 -5.38 9.74 -7.70
CA SER A 13 -4.14 9.93 -8.47
C SER A 13 -3.04 10.35 -7.50
N CYS A 14 -2.09 9.46 -7.23
CA CYS A 14 -0.93 9.74 -6.37
C CYS A 14 0.07 10.64 -7.10
N ASP A 15 0.42 11.76 -6.48
CA ASP A 15 1.42 12.73 -6.97
C ASP A 15 2.69 12.55 -6.13
N SER A 16 3.80 12.14 -6.76
CA SER A 16 5.17 12.07 -6.19
C SER A 16 5.41 11.40 -4.82
N ASN A 17 4.50 10.54 -4.35
CA ASN A 17 4.62 9.86 -3.05
C ASN A 17 5.47 8.58 -3.14
N ASP A 18 6.14 8.21 -2.05
CA ASP A 18 6.90 6.95 -1.93
C ASP A 18 5.92 5.76 -1.99
N CYS A 19 5.62 5.34 -3.22
CA CYS A 19 4.72 4.25 -3.54
C CYS A 19 5.44 2.90 -3.57
N GLY A 20 4.69 1.85 -3.24
CA GLY A 20 5.17 0.48 -3.37
C GLY A 20 4.05 -0.54 -3.35
N ASN A 21 4.32 -1.71 -3.94
CA ASN A 21 3.40 -2.84 -3.86
C ASN A 21 3.48 -3.49 -2.47
N ILE A 22 2.34 -3.80 -1.88
CA ILE A 22 2.25 -4.48 -0.60
C ILE A 22 2.72 -5.92 -0.77
N VAL A 23 3.86 -6.27 -0.18
CA VAL A 23 4.42 -7.64 -0.20
C VAL A 23 4.11 -8.43 1.05
N ASP A 24 3.77 -7.74 2.15
CA ASP A 24 3.34 -8.38 3.37
C ASP A 24 2.41 -7.47 4.18
N LYS A 25 1.58 -8.09 5.02
CA LYS A 25 0.61 -7.45 5.90
C LYS A 25 0.68 -8.11 7.27
N TYR A 26 1.00 -7.33 8.31
CA TYR A 26 1.10 -7.86 9.66
C TYR A 26 0.50 -6.92 10.71
N LYS A 27 0.23 -7.48 11.90
CA LYS A 27 -0.31 -6.77 13.05
C LYS A 27 0.65 -6.88 14.21
N SER A 28 0.87 -5.78 14.93
CA SER A 28 1.71 -5.76 16.12
C SER A 28 1.13 -4.76 17.12
N ASN A 29 0.94 -5.17 18.38
CA ASN A 29 0.42 -4.31 19.45
C ASN A 29 -0.90 -3.57 19.12
N GLY A 30 -1.80 -4.20 18.35
CA GLY A 30 -3.07 -3.59 17.93
C GLY A 30 -2.97 -2.61 16.77
N LEU A 31 -1.75 -2.38 16.26
CA LEU A 31 -1.46 -1.58 15.08
C LEU A 31 -1.36 -2.48 13.83
N TYR A 32 -1.55 -1.88 12.66
CA TYR A 32 -1.64 -2.55 11.38
C TYR A 32 -0.56 -2.02 10.46
N PHE A 33 0.15 -2.92 9.76
CA PHE A 33 1.32 -2.54 8.96
C PHE A 33 1.30 -3.19 7.59
N PHE A 34 1.80 -2.45 6.61
CA PHE A 34 2.18 -2.94 5.29
C PHE A 34 3.69 -2.96 5.16
N THR A 35 4.21 -4.00 4.50
CA THR A 35 5.57 -4.00 3.96
C THR A 35 5.47 -3.73 2.46
N LEU A 36 6.15 -2.70 1.96
CA LEU A 36 6.01 -2.20 0.58
C LEU A 36 7.28 -2.39 -0.23
N THR A 37 7.23 -2.87 -1.48
CA THR A 37 8.41 -2.83 -2.37
C THR A 37 8.88 -1.39 -2.58
N ARG A 38 10.18 -1.12 -2.53
CA ARG A 38 10.69 0.19 -2.99
C ARG A 38 10.51 0.32 -4.50
N VAL A 39 9.63 1.20 -4.96
CA VAL A 39 9.64 1.70 -6.34
C VAL A 39 10.27 3.09 -6.32
N SER A 40 11.61 3.15 -6.21
CA SER A 40 12.28 4.44 -6.40
C SER A 40 12.22 4.81 -7.87
N THR A 41 11.48 5.86 -8.23
CA THR A 41 11.45 6.44 -9.59
C THR A 41 12.77 7.08 -10.00
N ASN A 42 13.84 6.98 -9.18
CA ASN A 42 15.11 7.65 -9.39
C ASN A 42 16.35 6.84 -9.00
N SER A 43 16.40 5.54 -9.31
CA SER A 43 17.67 4.82 -9.21
C SER A 43 17.82 3.76 -10.29
N SER A 44 18.50 4.15 -11.36
CA SER A 44 19.24 3.22 -12.20
C SER A 44 20.24 2.48 -11.31
N ASN A 45 20.27 1.15 -11.43
CA ASN A 45 21.30 0.21 -10.98
C ASN A 45 20.97 -0.71 -9.80
N ASN A 46 21.18 -2.00 -10.11
CA ASN A 46 21.59 -3.09 -9.24
C ASN A 46 20.59 -3.63 -8.22
N SER A 47 20.10 -4.83 -8.56
CA SER A 47 20.15 -6.02 -7.70
C SER A 47 20.51 -5.75 -6.24
N GLN A 48 19.50 -5.56 -5.40
CA GLN A 48 19.67 -5.75 -3.97
C GLN A 48 18.35 -6.18 -3.36
N SER A 49 18.36 -7.38 -2.79
CA SER A 49 17.41 -7.80 -1.76
C SER A 49 17.44 -6.74 -0.65
N GLY A 50 16.53 -5.78 -0.71
CA GLY A 50 16.58 -4.57 0.10
C GLY A 50 15.18 -4.30 0.62
N GLY A 51 14.98 -4.60 1.90
CA GLY A 51 13.70 -4.53 2.59
C GLY A 51 12.86 -3.33 2.18
N GLY A 52 11.61 -3.64 1.88
CA GLY A 52 10.58 -2.64 1.67
C GLY A 52 10.44 -1.68 2.84
N GLY A 53 9.91 -0.47 2.56
CA GLY A 53 9.46 0.41 3.64
C GLY A 53 8.32 -0.26 4.41
N GLN A 54 8.19 0.05 5.70
CA GLN A 54 7.03 -0.33 6.50
C GLN A 54 6.12 0.89 6.64
N ALA A 55 4.82 0.71 6.38
CA ALA A 55 3.81 1.74 6.58
C ALA A 55 2.85 1.29 7.69
N GLU A 56 2.72 2.07 8.75
CA GLU A 56 1.63 1.92 9.70
C GLU A 56 0.36 2.50 9.08
N VAL A 57 -0.73 1.75 9.14
CA VAL A 57 -2.03 2.13 8.57
C VAL A 57 -3.14 1.89 9.58
N THR A 58 -4.31 2.50 9.33
CA THR A 58 -5.51 2.18 10.11
C THR A 58 -6.01 0.77 9.76
N LYS A 59 -6.89 0.22 10.61
CA LYS A 59 -7.53 -1.07 10.34
C LYS A 59 -8.35 -1.04 9.04
N GLU A 60 -9.03 0.07 8.77
CA GLU A 60 -9.89 0.24 7.60
C GLU A 60 -9.06 0.19 6.32
N VAL A 61 -7.93 0.90 6.29
CA VAL A 61 -6.96 0.83 5.18
C VAL A 61 -6.37 -0.57 5.09
N TYR A 62 -5.96 -1.16 6.22
CA TYR A 62 -5.44 -2.53 6.21
C TYR A 62 -6.41 -3.54 5.59
N ASP A 63 -7.70 -3.43 5.89
CA ASP A 63 -8.71 -4.36 5.38
C ASP A 63 -9.14 -4.04 3.94
N SER A 64 -8.89 -2.83 3.43
CA SER A 64 -9.27 -2.43 2.07
C SER A 64 -8.24 -2.77 0.99
N PHE A 65 -7.01 -3.11 1.36
CA PHE A 65 -5.94 -3.44 0.41
C PHE A 65 -5.54 -4.91 0.46
N ASN A 66 -5.09 -5.43 -0.68
CA ASN A 66 -4.58 -6.80 -0.83
C ASN A 66 -3.07 -6.84 -1.07
N LEU A 67 -2.48 -8.02 -0.88
CA LEU A 67 -1.09 -8.24 -1.32
C LEU A 67 -0.99 -8.04 -2.83
N GLY A 68 0.07 -7.36 -3.27
CA GLY A 68 0.33 -7.01 -4.67
C GLY A 68 -0.34 -5.72 -5.13
N GLU A 69 -1.23 -5.12 -4.35
CA GLU A 69 -1.77 -3.78 -4.64
C GLU A 69 -0.76 -2.69 -4.25
N GLU A 70 -0.76 -1.59 -4.98
CA GLU A 70 0.09 -0.43 -4.73
C GLU A 70 -0.50 0.43 -3.61
N TYR A 71 0.37 0.83 -2.67
CA TYR A 71 0.05 1.79 -1.62
C TYR A 71 1.14 2.86 -1.57
N CYS A 72 0.71 4.11 -1.41
CA CYS A 72 1.60 5.26 -1.34
C CYS A 72 1.49 5.90 0.04
N ILE A 73 2.64 6.18 0.64
CA ILE A 73 2.73 6.89 1.91
C ILE A 73 2.67 8.39 1.59
N ASP A 74 1.64 9.07 2.09
CA ASP A 74 1.50 10.54 2.03
C ASP A 74 2.43 11.26 3.03
#